data_AF-E5RXY9-F1
#
_entry.id   AF-E5RXY9-F1
#
_cell.length_a   1.000
_cell.length_b   1.000
_cell.length_c   1.000
_cell.angle_alpha   90.00
_cell.angle_beta   90.00
_cell.angle_gamma   90.00
#
_symmetry.space_group_name_H-M   'P 1'
#
loop_
_entity.id
_entity.type
_entity.pdbx_description
1 polymer ?
#
loop_
_entity_poly.entity_id
_entity_poly.type
_entity_poly.pdbx_seq_one_letter_code
_entity_poly.pdbx_strand_id
1 'polypeptide(L)'
;IVKWNVEAAIKQFKGDKSVKVVLDKVDVHYQPGHGYASMGETKEADGKYFNSGNKFSKDRFLPVGPLHSETEQMIDISGDKMRIVSDHTAYPEPHDAIIVRRDIVKTRQIYNMDDFPNAVKPETAGIERKGNKVHVRLISVAPAYSMPVIKVKKGDEVTITLTNHDKVEDLTHGCAIPNYNINFIVNPQETKSVTFKADKPGAYWMYCTH
;
A
#
# COMPACT_ATOMS: atom_id res chain seq x y z
N ILE A 1 3.72 -19.96 19.50
CA ILE A 1 4.38 -20.62 18.33
C ILE A 1 5.21 -21.80 18.80
N VAL A 2 5.25 -22.90 18.03
CA VAL A 2 6.03 -24.12 18.33
C VAL A 2 7.12 -24.29 17.28
N LYS A 3 8.38 -24.36 17.72
CA LYS A 3 9.54 -24.71 16.87
C LYS A 3 9.76 -26.21 16.94
N TRP A 4 9.75 -26.89 15.81
CA TRP A 4 9.92 -28.34 15.73
C TRP A 4 10.76 -28.74 14.51
N ASN A 5 11.40 -29.90 14.58
CA ASN A 5 12.24 -30.42 13.51
C ASN A 5 11.51 -31.51 12.72
N VAL A 6 11.40 -31.34 11.41
CA VAL A 6 10.68 -32.24 10.50
C VAL A 6 11.34 -33.62 10.42
N GLU A 7 12.66 -33.69 10.34
CA GLU A 7 13.40 -34.96 10.26
C GLU A 7 13.24 -35.78 11.55
N ALA A 8 13.34 -35.12 12.71
CA ALA A 8 13.09 -35.73 14.00
C ALA A 8 11.63 -36.22 14.10
N ALA A 9 10.65 -35.45 13.61
CA ALA A 9 9.26 -35.89 13.56
C ALA A 9 9.08 -37.16 12.71
N ILE A 10 9.73 -37.23 11.55
CA ILE A 10 9.71 -38.42 10.69
C ILE A 10 10.35 -39.63 11.38
N LYS A 11 11.50 -39.45 12.07
CA LYS A 11 12.16 -40.51 12.84
C LYS A 11 11.28 -41.01 14.00
N GLN A 12 10.67 -40.08 14.74
CA GLN A 12 9.75 -40.42 15.81
C GLN A 12 8.54 -41.20 15.29
N PHE A 13 7.97 -40.79 14.16
CA PHE A 13 6.87 -41.50 13.51
C PHE A 13 7.24 -42.93 13.10
N LYS A 14 8.50 -43.17 12.71
CA LYS A 14 9.05 -44.50 12.39
C LYS A 14 9.42 -45.34 13.63
N GLY A 15 9.18 -44.85 14.84
CA GLY A 15 9.35 -45.59 16.08
C GLY A 15 10.59 -45.24 16.89
N ASP A 16 11.45 -44.34 16.42
CA ASP A 16 12.59 -43.87 17.21
C ASP A 16 12.11 -42.87 18.28
N LYS A 17 11.89 -43.36 19.50
CA LYS A 17 11.43 -42.53 20.63
C LYS A 17 12.54 -41.68 21.26
N SER A 18 13.79 -41.81 20.82
CA SER A 18 14.93 -41.09 21.41
C SER A 18 15.09 -39.66 20.87
N VAL A 19 14.47 -39.34 19.72
CA VAL A 19 14.60 -38.03 19.09
C VAL A 19 13.72 -36.95 19.74
N LYS A 20 14.25 -35.73 19.82
CA LYS A 20 13.52 -34.55 20.30
C LYS A 20 12.89 -33.79 19.13
N VAL A 21 11.56 -33.85 19.02
CA VAL A 21 10.81 -33.20 17.93
C VAL A 21 10.54 -31.72 18.21
N VAL A 22 9.98 -31.42 19.39
CA VAL A 22 9.71 -30.03 19.81
C VAL A 22 10.97 -29.44 20.40
N LEU A 23 11.50 -28.40 19.73
CA LEU A 23 12.75 -27.74 20.10
C LEU A 23 12.50 -26.57 21.05
N ASP A 24 11.41 -25.83 20.81
CA ASP A 24 11.07 -24.65 21.59
C ASP A 24 9.58 -24.28 21.47
N LYS A 25 9.09 -23.49 22.43
CA LYS A 25 7.77 -22.85 22.39
C LYS A 25 7.90 -21.43 22.88
N VAL A 26 7.22 -20.51 22.22
CA VAL A 26 7.13 -19.10 22.63
C VAL A 26 5.68 -18.69 22.68
N ASP A 27 5.27 -18.05 23.76
CA ASP A 27 3.93 -17.52 23.94
C ASP A 27 3.78 -16.25 23.10
N VAL A 28 2.73 -16.20 22.29
CA VAL A 28 2.40 -15.07 21.42
C VAL A 28 1.04 -14.50 21.80
N HIS A 29 0.82 -13.24 21.46
CA HIS A 29 -0.17 -12.39 22.11
C HIS A 29 -1.00 -11.67 21.05
N TYR A 30 -2.24 -12.08 20.78
CA TYR A 30 -2.88 -13.34 21.19
C TYR A 30 -3.63 -13.99 20.03
N GLN A 31 -3.83 -15.30 20.14
CA GLN A 31 -4.51 -16.13 19.14
C GLN A 31 -3.84 -16.00 17.77
N PRO A 32 -2.65 -16.60 17.59
CA PRO A 32 -1.93 -16.55 16.32
C PRO A 32 -2.75 -17.22 15.21
N GLY A 33 -2.81 -16.56 14.05
CA GLY A 33 -3.29 -17.11 12.79
C GLY A 33 -2.11 -17.61 11.95
N HIS A 34 -1.83 -16.94 10.83
CA HIS A 34 -0.66 -17.22 10.01
C HIS A 34 0.61 -16.69 10.66
N GLY A 35 1.75 -17.22 10.22
CA GLY A 35 3.04 -16.63 10.50
C GLY A 35 4.03 -16.94 9.39
N TYR A 36 4.97 -16.03 9.19
CA TYR A 36 5.77 -15.97 7.98
C TYR A 36 7.23 -15.67 8.32
N ALA A 37 8.14 -16.45 7.72
CA ALA A 37 9.58 -16.33 7.94
C ALA A 37 10.25 -15.46 6.87
N SER A 38 11.38 -14.83 7.22
CA SER A 38 12.22 -14.12 6.26
C SER A 38 12.67 -15.04 5.13
N MET A 39 12.28 -14.68 3.90
CA MET A 39 12.47 -15.48 2.68
C MET A 39 11.86 -16.89 2.75
N GLY A 40 10.95 -17.15 3.68
CA GLY A 40 10.51 -18.50 4.08
C GLY A 40 9.82 -19.32 3.00
N GLU A 41 9.21 -18.67 2.02
CA GLU A 41 8.53 -19.31 0.88
C GLU A 41 9.42 -19.40 -0.37
N THR A 42 10.73 -19.30 -0.17
CA THR A 42 11.73 -19.34 -1.25
C THR A 42 12.84 -20.33 -0.94
N LYS A 43 13.72 -20.59 -1.92
CA LYS A 43 14.96 -21.36 -1.70
C LYS A 43 16.01 -20.62 -0.87
N GLU A 44 15.77 -19.34 -0.58
CA GLU A 44 16.69 -18.45 0.14
C GLU A 44 16.23 -18.18 1.58
N ALA A 45 15.37 -19.04 2.15
CA ALA A 45 14.96 -18.98 3.55
C ALA A 45 16.19 -18.89 4.47
N ASP A 46 16.30 -17.81 5.25
CA ASP A 46 17.55 -17.45 5.93
C ASP A 46 17.56 -17.81 7.44
N GLY A 47 16.42 -18.24 7.98
CA GLY A 47 16.28 -18.64 9.37
C GLY A 47 16.52 -17.51 10.39
N LYS A 48 16.38 -16.24 10.01
CA LYS A 48 16.64 -15.10 10.91
C LYS A 48 15.41 -14.65 11.67
N TYR A 49 14.31 -14.40 10.97
CA TYR A 49 13.10 -13.82 11.53
C TYR A 49 11.87 -14.65 11.19
N PHE A 50 10.93 -14.69 12.13
CA PHE A 50 9.58 -15.19 11.95
C PHE A 50 8.62 -14.16 12.53
N ASN A 51 7.56 -13.81 11.81
CA ASN A 51 6.53 -12.94 12.33
C ASN A 51 5.25 -13.74 12.57
N SER A 52 4.65 -13.58 13.76
CA SER A 52 3.38 -14.18 14.16
C SER A 52 2.26 -13.16 14.00
N GLY A 53 1.30 -13.40 13.10
CA GLY A 53 0.11 -12.57 12.94
C GLY A 53 -0.98 -12.98 13.93
N ASN A 54 -1.21 -12.17 14.96
CA ASN A 54 -2.10 -12.50 16.08
C ASN A 54 -3.41 -11.70 16.01
N LYS A 55 -4.54 -12.40 16.23
CA LYS A 55 -5.89 -11.88 15.97
C LYS A 55 -6.49 -11.01 17.08
N PHE A 56 -5.89 -10.99 18.27
CA PHE A 56 -6.34 -10.11 19.35
C PHE A 56 -5.15 -9.45 20.04
N SER A 57 -5.16 -8.13 20.17
CA SER A 57 -4.14 -7.38 20.90
C SER A 57 -4.40 -7.25 22.40
N LYS A 58 -5.67 -7.16 22.83
CA LYS A 58 -6.06 -7.02 24.24
C LYS A 58 -5.23 -5.93 24.97
N ASP A 59 -4.37 -6.35 25.90
CA ASP A 59 -3.56 -5.52 26.78
C ASP A 59 -2.16 -5.19 26.23
N ARG A 60 -1.85 -5.57 24.99
CA ARG A 60 -0.53 -5.30 24.37
C ARG A 60 -0.29 -3.83 24.04
N PHE A 61 -1.35 -3.04 23.87
CA PHE A 61 -1.26 -1.63 23.48
C PHE A 61 -2.15 -0.75 24.38
N LEU A 62 -2.00 0.57 24.27
CA LEU A 62 -2.92 1.51 24.90
C LEU A 62 -4.35 1.27 24.38
N PRO A 63 -5.38 1.35 25.26
CA PRO A 63 -6.76 1.10 24.87
C PRO A 63 -7.28 2.16 23.90
N VAL A 64 -7.95 1.74 22.83
CA VAL A 64 -8.48 2.61 21.76
C VAL A 64 -10.01 2.51 21.60
N GLY A 65 -10.70 1.95 22.60
CA GLY A 65 -12.14 1.72 22.57
C GLY A 65 -12.50 0.30 22.14
N PRO A 66 -13.74 0.05 21.68
CA PRO A 66 -14.23 -1.32 21.45
C PRO A 66 -13.50 -2.08 20.33
N LEU A 67 -12.99 -1.38 19.31
CA LEU A 67 -12.27 -1.96 18.18
C LEU A 67 -10.76 -1.75 18.38
N HIS A 68 -10.07 -2.81 18.78
CA HIS A 68 -8.61 -2.82 18.90
C HIS A 68 -7.98 -3.23 17.56
N SER A 69 -6.70 -2.87 17.36
CA SER A 69 -5.91 -3.42 16.26
C SER A 69 -5.48 -4.87 16.54
N GLU A 70 -5.04 -5.59 15.51
CA GLU A 70 -4.33 -6.85 15.64
C GLU A 70 -2.89 -6.63 16.15
N THR A 71 -2.16 -7.71 16.41
CA THR A 71 -0.75 -7.67 16.87
C THR A 71 0.13 -8.54 15.98
N GLU A 72 1.06 -7.92 15.26
CA GLU A 72 2.14 -8.59 14.54
C GLU A 72 3.36 -8.67 15.46
N GLN A 73 3.80 -9.88 15.79
CA GLN A 73 4.96 -10.08 16.66
C GLN A 73 6.15 -10.62 15.87
N MET A 74 7.22 -9.82 15.81
CA MET A 74 8.49 -10.26 15.23
C MET A 74 9.24 -11.12 16.25
N ILE A 75 9.72 -12.26 15.78
CA ILE A 75 10.43 -13.27 16.57
C ILE A 75 11.79 -13.51 15.91
N ASP A 76 12.87 -13.28 16.65
CA ASP A 76 14.21 -13.74 16.28
C ASP A 76 14.27 -15.25 16.44
N ILE A 77 14.58 -15.93 15.34
CA ILE A 77 14.70 -17.39 15.24
C ILE A 77 16.11 -17.84 14.83
N SER A 78 17.07 -16.92 14.80
CA SER A 78 18.46 -17.17 14.37
C SER A 78 19.25 -18.11 15.30
N GLY A 79 18.84 -18.18 16.57
CA GLY A 79 19.41 -19.08 17.56
C GLY A 79 18.57 -20.33 17.82
N ASP A 80 19.00 -21.13 18.80
CA ASP A 80 18.26 -22.32 19.23
C ASP A 80 16.88 -21.97 19.81
N LYS A 81 16.81 -20.86 20.54
CA LYS A 81 15.62 -20.36 21.22
C LYS A 81 14.99 -19.18 20.49
N MET A 82 13.66 -19.21 20.36
CA MET A 82 12.87 -18.12 19.80
C MET A 82 12.79 -16.97 20.80
N ARG A 83 12.90 -15.73 20.32
CA ARG A 83 12.78 -14.52 21.15
C ARG A 83 11.86 -13.52 20.47
N ILE A 84 10.78 -13.13 21.13
CA ILE A 84 9.98 -11.98 20.67
C ILE A 84 10.84 -10.72 20.81
N VAL A 85 11.01 -9.98 19.72
CA VAL A 85 11.83 -8.76 19.69
C VAL A 85 10.99 -7.49 19.55
N SER A 86 9.73 -7.60 19.09
CA SER A 86 8.84 -6.45 18.96
C SER A 86 7.38 -6.86 18.76
N ASP A 87 6.47 -6.00 19.24
CA ASP A 87 5.05 -6.02 18.93
C ASP A 87 4.71 -4.81 18.06
N HIS A 88 3.92 -5.00 17.00
CA HIS A 88 3.44 -3.92 16.15
C HIS A 88 1.93 -4.03 15.93
N THR A 89 1.25 -2.87 15.92
CA THR A 89 -0.16 -2.79 15.56
C THR A 89 -0.34 -3.11 14.08
N ALA A 90 -1.41 -3.83 13.74
CA ALA A 90 -1.81 -4.07 12.35
C ALA A 90 -3.31 -3.86 12.16
N TYR A 91 -3.73 -3.29 11.03
CA TYR A 91 -5.14 -2.96 10.78
C TYR A 91 -5.50 -2.92 9.27
N PRO A 92 -6.73 -3.31 8.87
CA PRO A 92 -7.63 -4.19 9.59
C PRO A 92 -7.27 -5.64 9.27
N GLU A 93 -6.81 -6.39 10.28
CA GLU A 93 -6.53 -7.82 10.25
C GLU A 93 -5.79 -8.34 9.00
N PRO A 94 -4.46 -8.10 8.86
CA PRO A 94 -3.69 -8.81 7.87
C PRO A 94 -3.82 -10.33 8.07
N HIS A 95 -4.12 -11.02 6.97
CA HIS A 95 -4.26 -12.48 7.01
C HIS A 95 -2.92 -13.18 6.82
N ASP A 96 -2.08 -12.65 5.94
CA ASP A 96 -0.80 -13.25 5.58
C ASP A 96 0.18 -12.22 5.04
N ALA A 97 1.47 -12.57 4.99
CA ALA A 97 2.50 -11.77 4.37
C ALA A 97 3.72 -12.60 3.96
N ILE A 98 4.58 -11.98 3.16
CA ILE A 98 5.93 -12.48 2.86
C ILE A 98 6.97 -11.45 3.27
N ILE A 99 8.15 -11.91 3.68
CA ILE A 99 9.28 -11.04 4.00
C ILE A 99 10.37 -11.30 2.95
N VAL A 100 10.67 -10.28 2.14
CA VAL A 100 11.63 -10.37 1.04
C VAL A 100 12.85 -9.49 1.32
N ARG A 101 14.06 -9.95 0.97
CA ARG A 101 15.25 -9.11 1.11
C ARG A 101 15.17 -7.89 0.19
N ARG A 102 15.66 -6.76 0.69
CA ARG A 102 15.66 -5.48 -0.05
C ARG A 102 16.45 -5.51 -1.37
N ASP A 103 17.46 -6.37 -1.51
CA ASP A 103 18.28 -6.43 -2.72
C ASP A 103 17.53 -7.01 -3.93
N ILE A 104 16.46 -7.78 -3.68
CA ILE A 104 15.62 -8.41 -4.70
C ILE A 104 14.61 -7.40 -5.28
N VAL A 105 14.10 -6.49 -4.45
CA VAL A 105 13.10 -5.51 -4.87
C VAL A 105 13.79 -4.27 -5.45
N LYS A 106 13.54 -3.98 -6.73
CA LYS A 106 14.00 -2.75 -7.40
C LYS A 106 12.80 -1.87 -7.70
N THR A 107 12.76 -0.69 -7.09
CA THR A 107 11.71 0.31 -7.31
C THR A 107 12.14 1.34 -8.34
N ARG A 108 11.19 2.15 -8.81
CA ARG A 108 11.44 3.37 -9.58
C ARG A 108 11.18 4.58 -8.67
N GLN A 109 11.94 5.66 -8.84
CA GLN A 109 11.78 6.91 -8.07
C GLN A 109 10.66 7.81 -8.63
N ILE A 110 10.52 7.82 -9.96
CA ILE A 110 9.47 8.52 -10.69
C ILE A 110 8.90 7.59 -11.76
N TYR A 111 7.72 7.93 -12.30
CA TYR A 111 7.18 7.19 -13.43
C TYR A 111 7.89 7.54 -14.75
N ASN A 112 7.70 6.71 -15.77
CA ASN A 112 7.97 7.10 -17.14
C ASN A 112 6.67 7.61 -17.76
N MET A 113 6.66 8.84 -18.29
CA MET A 113 5.45 9.44 -18.86
C MET A 113 4.92 8.63 -20.06
N ASP A 114 5.81 7.95 -20.80
CA ASP A 114 5.43 7.12 -21.94
C ASP A 114 4.66 5.84 -21.52
N ASP A 115 4.68 5.47 -20.23
CA ASP A 115 3.83 4.40 -19.70
C ASP A 115 2.33 4.79 -19.68
N PHE A 116 2.01 6.07 -19.94
CA PHE A 116 0.65 6.62 -19.92
C PHE A 116 0.24 7.11 -21.32
N PRO A 117 -0.51 6.31 -22.09
CA PRO A 117 -0.94 6.69 -23.44
C PRO A 117 -1.79 7.98 -23.51
N ASN A 118 -2.40 8.37 -22.40
CA ASN A 118 -3.21 9.58 -22.25
C ASN A 118 -2.44 10.76 -21.64
N ALA A 119 -1.11 10.70 -21.53
CA ALA A 119 -0.31 11.78 -20.99
C ALA A 119 -0.56 13.12 -21.70
N VAL A 120 -0.82 14.14 -20.91
CA VAL A 120 -0.98 15.52 -21.37
C VAL A 120 0.41 16.13 -21.51
N LYS A 121 0.71 16.62 -22.71
CA LYS A 121 1.93 17.37 -23.03
C LYS A 121 1.56 18.84 -23.22
N PRO A 122 2.52 19.79 -23.16
CA PRO A 122 2.22 21.21 -23.32
C PRO A 122 1.41 21.52 -24.59
N GLU A 123 1.64 20.76 -25.66
CA GLU A 123 0.97 20.91 -26.96
C GLU A 123 -0.46 20.36 -26.98
N THR A 124 -0.79 19.45 -26.05
CA THR A 124 -2.12 18.82 -25.96
C THR A 124 -2.96 19.35 -24.79
N ALA A 125 -2.36 20.14 -23.90
CA ALA A 125 -3.06 20.77 -22.77
C ALA A 125 -4.15 21.73 -23.27
N GLY A 126 -5.26 21.81 -22.55
CA GLY A 126 -6.39 22.68 -22.90
C GLY A 126 -7.74 21.99 -22.74
N ILE A 127 -8.78 22.61 -23.30
CA ILE A 127 -10.17 22.14 -23.18
C ILE A 127 -10.71 21.80 -24.56
N GLU A 128 -11.17 20.56 -24.74
CA GLU A 128 -11.86 20.10 -25.95
C GLU A 128 -13.33 19.85 -25.63
N ARG A 129 -14.24 20.30 -26.50
CA ARG A 129 -15.68 20.07 -26.36
C ARG A 129 -16.22 19.31 -27.56
N LYS A 130 -16.94 18.22 -27.29
CA LYS A 130 -17.73 17.44 -28.25
C LYS A 130 -19.17 17.33 -27.74
N GLY A 131 -20.01 18.27 -28.14
CA GLY A 131 -21.38 18.38 -27.60
C GLY A 131 -21.38 18.69 -26.10
N ASN A 132 -21.98 17.80 -25.30
CA ASN A 132 -22.00 17.87 -23.84
C ASN A 132 -20.79 17.19 -23.18
N LYS A 133 -19.89 16.55 -23.95
CA LYS A 133 -18.65 15.99 -23.42
C LYS A 133 -17.56 17.03 -23.46
N VAL A 134 -16.91 17.27 -22.32
CA VAL A 134 -15.82 18.24 -22.17
C VAL A 134 -14.60 17.52 -21.63
N HIS A 135 -13.51 17.52 -22.39
CA HIS A 135 -12.22 16.98 -21.97
C HIS A 135 -11.31 18.13 -21.57
N VAL A 136 -10.96 18.19 -20.29
CA VAL A 136 -10.02 19.13 -19.71
C VAL A 136 -8.68 18.42 -19.52
N ARG A 137 -7.67 18.83 -20.27
CA ARG A 137 -6.31 18.27 -20.23
C ARG A 137 -5.38 19.25 -19.51
N LEU A 138 -4.92 18.87 -18.33
CA LEU A 138 -4.13 19.67 -17.40
C LEU A 138 -2.73 19.10 -17.23
N ILE A 139 -1.82 20.01 -16.91
CA ILE A 139 -0.47 19.72 -16.43
C ILE A 139 -0.34 20.29 -15.02
N SER A 140 0.36 19.60 -14.12
CA SER A 140 0.88 20.17 -12.88
C SER A 140 2.40 20.26 -12.91
N VAL A 141 2.92 21.41 -12.46
CA VAL A 141 4.31 21.61 -12.07
C VAL A 141 4.25 22.47 -10.82
N ALA A 142 4.84 22.03 -9.71
CA ALA A 142 4.72 22.74 -8.45
C ALA A 142 5.09 24.24 -8.60
N PRO A 143 4.24 25.19 -8.13
CA PRO A 143 3.07 25.02 -7.27
C PRO A 143 1.71 25.14 -7.98
N ALA A 144 1.62 24.94 -9.31
CA ALA A 144 0.43 25.31 -10.07
C ALA A 144 -0.04 24.24 -11.07
N TYR A 145 -1.35 24.27 -11.34
CA TYR A 145 -1.90 23.68 -12.56
C TYR A 145 -1.74 24.63 -13.75
N SER A 146 -1.69 24.06 -14.95
CA SER A 146 -1.58 24.83 -16.19
C SER A 146 -2.78 25.74 -16.50
N MET A 147 -3.94 25.51 -15.88
CA MET A 147 -5.14 26.34 -16.07
C MET A 147 -5.73 26.79 -14.72
N PRO A 148 -5.81 28.11 -14.46
CA PRO A 148 -6.39 28.64 -13.21
C PRO A 148 -7.92 28.62 -13.18
N VAL A 149 -8.58 28.61 -14.35
CA VAL A 149 -10.04 28.63 -14.47
C VAL A 149 -10.49 27.70 -15.59
N ILE A 150 -11.41 26.78 -15.28
CA ILE A 150 -12.04 25.86 -16.22
C ILE A 150 -13.52 26.20 -16.30
N LYS A 151 -14.02 26.55 -17.50
CA LYS A 151 -15.44 26.88 -17.71
C LYS A 151 -16.17 25.74 -18.40
N VAL A 152 -17.20 25.21 -17.74
CA VAL A 152 -18.10 24.17 -18.27
C VAL A 152 -19.56 24.61 -18.11
N LYS A 153 -20.48 23.91 -18.79
CA LYS A 153 -21.92 24.14 -18.68
C LYS A 153 -22.53 23.13 -17.71
N LYS A 154 -23.59 23.55 -17.02
CA LYS A 154 -24.42 22.63 -16.24
C LYS A 154 -24.90 21.50 -17.15
N GLY A 155 -24.70 20.26 -16.73
CA GLY A 155 -25.07 19.04 -17.45
C GLY A 155 -23.97 18.47 -18.34
N ASP A 156 -22.81 19.14 -18.48
CA ASP A 156 -21.67 18.59 -19.18
C ASP A 156 -21.15 17.32 -18.47
N GLU A 157 -20.74 16.34 -19.27
CA GLU A 157 -19.90 15.22 -18.84
C GLU A 157 -18.44 15.67 -18.98
N VAL A 158 -17.79 15.94 -17.85
CA VAL A 158 -16.45 16.52 -17.79
C VAL A 158 -15.45 15.42 -17.45
N THR A 159 -14.48 15.21 -18.33
CA THR A 159 -13.29 14.40 -18.07
C THR A 159 -12.11 15.31 -17.80
N ILE A 160 -11.56 15.25 -16.59
CA ILE A 160 -10.27 15.89 -16.28
C ILE A 160 -9.19 14.84 -16.45
N THR A 161 -8.17 15.11 -17.27
CA THR A 161 -6.93 14.35 -17.34
C THR A 161 -5.81 15.25 -16.85
N LEU A 162 -5.07 14.82 -15.84
CA LEU A 162 -3.99 15.56 -15.23
C LEU A 162 -2.70 14.74 -15.32
N THR A 163 -1.65 15.35 -15.85
CA THR A 163 -0.29 14.80 -15.87
C THR A 163 0.63 15.64 -15.00
N ASN A 164 1.36 14.98 -14.11
CA ASN A 164 2.39 15.63 -13.30
C ASN A 164 3.71 15.70 -14.07
N HIS A 165 4.18 16.90 -14.37
CA HIS A 165 5.41 17.14 -15.13
C HIS A 165 6.65 17.30 -14.25
N ASP A 166 6.51 17.29 -12.92
CA ASP A 166 7.65 17.31 -12.03
C ASP A 166 8.52 16.06 -12.20
N LYS A 167 9.83 16.26 -12.10
CA LYS A 167 10.87 15.22 -12.25
C LYS A 167 11.65 14.97 -10.96
N VAL A 168 11.11 15.46 -9.85
CA VAL A 168 11.68 15.28 -8.51
C VAL A 168 10.95 14.11 -7.86
N GLU A 169 11.71 13.16 -7.31
CA GLU A 169 11.15 12.05 -6.52
C GLU A 169 10.27 12.59 -5.39
N ASP A 170 9.17 11.89 -5.10
CA ASP A 170 8.22 12.22 -4.02
C ASP A 170 7.48 13.57 -4.18
N LEU A 171 7.68 14.30 -5.29
CA LEU A 171 6.94 15.53 -5.59
C LEU A 171 5.56 15.22 -6.19
N THR A 172 4.73 14.58 -5.36
CA THR A 172 3.37 14.15 -5.67
C THR A 172 2.42 15.33 -5.61
N HIS A 173 1.50 15.40 -6.59
CA HIS A 173 0.37 16.32 -6.54
C HIS A 173 -0.92 15.54 -6.30
N GLY A 174 -1.99 16.25 -5.98
CA GLY A 174 -3.36 15.75 -5.98
C GLY A 174 -4.26 16.58 -6.87
N CYS A 175 -5.51 16.13 -7.02
CA CYS A 175 -6.58 16.90 -7.63
C CYS A 175 -7.88 16.59 -6.88
N ALA A 176 -8.38 17.56 -6.12
CA ALA A 176 -9.64 17.44 -5.41
C ALA A 176 -10.68 18.45 -5.90
N ILE A 177 -11.92 18.00 -5.99
CA ILE A 177 -13.11 18.83 -6.18
C ILE A 177 -14.16 18.37 -5.14
N PRO A 178 -14.13 18.94 -3.91
CA PRO A 178 -14.90 18.39 -2.78
C PRO A 178 -16.40 18.26 -3.03
N ASN A 179 -17.01 19.28 -3.65
CA ASN A 179 -18.45 19.29 -3.94
C ASN A 179 -18.90 18.21 -4.95
N TYR A 180 -17.94 17.57 -5.62
CA TYR A 180 -18.14 16.46 -6.54
C TYR A 180 -17.61 15.13 -6.00
N ASN A 181 -17.12 15.09 -4.75
CA ASN A 181 -16.49 13.92 -4.14
C ASN A 181 -15.35 13.34 -4.99
N ILE A 182 -14.54 14.22 -5.56
CA ILE A 182 -13.37 13.86 -6.37
C ILE A 182 -12.13 14.14 -5.56
N ASN A 183 -11.25 13.15 -5.44
CA ASN A 183 -9.88 13.30 -4.96
C ASN A 183 -9.03 12.15 -5.53
N PHE A 184 -7.93 12.48 -6.19
CA PHE A 184 -6.92 11.50 -6.59
C PHE A 184 -5.51 12.11 -6.51
N ILE A 185 -4.51 11.25 -6.32
CA ILE A 185 -3.08 11.59 -6.35
C ILE A 185 -2.50 11.39 -7.75
N VAL A 186 -1.53 12.21 -8.14
CA VAL A 186 -0.76 12.06 -9.38
C VAL A 186 0.74 12.25 -9.08
N ASN A 187 1.47 11.14 -9.10
CA ASN A 187 2.90 11.09 -8.80
C ASN A 187 3.74 11.70 -9.94
N PRO A 188 5.02 12.03 -9.72
CA PRO A 188 5.91 12.54 -10.77
C PRO A 188 5.87 11.70 -12.06
N GLN A 189 5.60 12.35 -13.20
CA GLN A 189 5.42 11.77 -14.54
C GLN A 189 4.20 10.84 -14.71
N GLU A 190 3.34 10.69 -13.71
CA GLU A 190 2.09 9.92 -13.80
C GLU A 190 0.99 10.74 -14.50
N THR A 191 0.04 10.05 -15.13
CA THR A 191 -1.21 10.64 -15.62
C THR A 191 -2.42 9.93 -15.04
N LYS A 192 -3.39 10.69 -14.51
CA LYS A 192 -4.69 10.16 -14.10
C LYS A 192 -5.83 10.97 -14.67
N SER A 193 -7.01 10.36 -14.72
CA SER A 193 -8.21 11.04 -15.15
C SER A 193 -9.42 10.64 -14.33
N VAL A 194 -10.38 11.56 -14.25
CA VAL A 194 -11.68 11.36 -13.64
C VAL A 194 -12.74 11.96 -14.54
N THR A 195 -13.87 11.25 -14.67
CA THR A 195 -15.04 11.76 -15.39
C THR A 195 -16.18 11.95 -14.40
N PHE A 196 -16.84 13.10 -14.47
CA PHE A 196 -17.99 13.42 -13.63
C PHE A 196 -18.98 14.29 -14.41
N LYS A 197 -20.23 14.34 -13.92
CA LYS A 197 -21.25 15.23 -14.48
C LYS A 197 -21.24 16.55 -13.72
N ALA A 198 -21.06 17.67 -14.42
CA ALA A 198 -21.18 19.01 -13.85
C ALA A 198 -22.67 19.37 -13.66
N ASP A 199 -23.35 18.71 -12.73
CA ASP A 199 -24.81 18.76 -12.55
C ASP A 199 -25.33 19.98 -11.78
N LYS A 200 -24.45 20.72 -11.10
CA LYS A 200 -24.79 21.88 -10.27
C LYS A 200 -24.16 23.16 -10.86
N PRO A 201 -24.91 24.28 -10.94
CA PRO A 201 -24.34 25.56 -11.34
C PRO A 201 -23.56 26.21 -10.18
N GLY A 202 -22.47 26.91 -10.50
CA GLY A 202 -21.71 27.67 -9.50
C GLY A 202 -20.22 27.71 -9.80
N ALA A 203 -19.46 28.29 -8.87
CA ALA A 203 -18.02 28.20 -8.83
C ALA A 203 -17.61 27.06 -7.87
N TYR A 204 -16.73 26.19 -8.35
CA TYR A 204 -16.21 25.06 -7.58
C TYR A 204 -14.69 25.12 -7.59
N TRP A 205 -14.08 24.97 -6.42
CA TRP A 205 -12.64 24.93 -6.30
C TRP A 205 -12.10 23.55 -6.65
N MET A 206 -11.09 23.56 -7.51
CA MET A 206 -10.19 22.44 -7.74
C MET A 206 -8.84 22.81 -7.14
N TYR A 207 -8.28 21.94 -6.30
CA TYR A 207 -7.01 22.23 -5.62
C TYR A 207 -6.17 20.97 -5.41
N CYS A 208 -4.88 21.20 -5.16
CA CYS A 208 -3.91 20.16 -4.87
C CYS A 208 -4.01 19.74 -3.40
N THR A 209 -4.13 18.43 -3.14
CA THR A 209 -4.23 17.88 -1.78
C THR A 209 -2.88 17.46 -1.18
N HIS A 210 -1.79 17.66 -1.92
CA HIS A 210 -0.41 17.33 -1.59
C HIS A 210 0.47 18.56 -1.87
#